data_AF-A6R2C1-F1
#
_entry.id   AF-A6R2C1-F1
#
_cell.length_a   1.000
_cell.length_b   1.000
_cell.length_c   1.000
_cell.angle_alpha   90.00
_cell.angle_beta   90.00
_cell.angle_gamma   90.00
#
_symmetry.space_group_name_H-M   'P 1'
#
loop_
_entity.id
_entity.type
_entity.pdbx_description
1 polymer ?
#
loop_
_entity_poly.entity_id
_entity_poly.type
_entity_poly.pdbx_seq_one_letter_code
_entity_poly.pdbx_strand_id
1 'polypeptide(L)'
;MAQDPRVLLQKADKALQSASGGFSLFGGRTEKYENAADLYSQAANAFRAQKMNKEAGMAFEKAATVFTTNLNEPDDAANLLTEAFKVYRKTDPEDAARVLQIAIRHYISKGNFRRAATHQQNLAEIYEVEIGDEGRALEAYEKAAEWFEGDNAEALANKHYLKVADLAALKGDYYKSIEHYERVAKSSINNNLMKYSVKDYFLKAGICHLASNDLVATNRALQNYRDLDNSFTTTREHMLLVDLAQAVEQGDAESFGDKLFQYDQLSKLDKWKTAILLRVKNSIEEPGEDFS
;
A
#
# COMPACT_ATOMS: atom_id res chain seq x y z
N MET A 1 31.93 -25.34 4.67
CA MET A 1 31.04 -25.33 5.85
C MET A 1 30.66 -23.89 6.11
N ALA A 2 29.38 -23.53 6.03
CA ALA A 2 28.93 -22.20 6.45
C ALA A 2 29.29 -22.02 7.93
N GLN A 3 29.93 -20.89 8.28
CA GLN A 3 30.25 -20.61 9.69
C GLN A 3 28.95 -20.51 10.49
N ASP A 4 28.94 -21.04 11.71
CA ASP A 4 27.79 -20.97 12.60
C ASP A 4 27.42 -19.49 12.86
N PRO A 5 26.20 -19.04 12.53
CA PRO A 5 25.77 -17.65 12.66
C PRO A 5 25.82 -17.17 14.11
N ARG A 6 25.65 -18.06 15.10
CA ARG A 6 25.74 -17.71 16.52
C ARG A 6 27.18 -17.39 16.91
N VAL A 7 28.15 -18.10 16.33
CA VAL A 7 29.58 -17.82 16.53
C VAL A 7 29.97 -16.49 15.91
N LEU A 8 29.46 -16.19 14.71
CA LEU A 8 29.65 -14.89 14.06
C LEU A 8 29.05 -13.75 14.90
N LEU A 9 27.83 -13.95 15.42
CA LEU A 9 27.18 -12.97 16.28
C LEU A 9 27.98 -12.70 17.56
N GLN A 10 28.47 -13.75 18.22
CA GLN A 10 29.32 -13.58 19.41
C GLN A 10 30.64 -12.87 19.10
N LYS A 11 31.24 -13.10 17.92
CA LYS A 11 32.41 -12.37 17.47
C LYS A 11 32.09 -10.89 17.24
N ALA A 12 30.93 -10.58 16.65
CA ALA A 12 30.47 -9.22 16.43
C ALA A 12 30.24 -8.49 17.77
N ASP A 13 29.56 -9.12 18.73
CA ASP A 13 29.31 -8.55 20.07
C ASP A 13 30.66 -8.24 20.78
N LYS A 14 31.63 -9.16 20.72
CA LYS A 14 32.98 -8.95 21.27
C LYS A 14 33.74 -7.83 20.57
N ALA A 15 33.67 -7.76 19.24
CA ALA A 15 34.29 -6.70 18.46
C ALA A 15 33.72 -5.33 18.84
N LEU A 16 32.38 -5.22 18.96
CA LEU A 16 31.71 -4.01 19.40
C LEU A 16 32.12 -3.59 20.83
N GLN A 17 32.15 -4.53 21.77
CA GLN A 17 32.63 -4.27 23.13
C GLN A 17 34.08 -3.75 23.13
N SER A 18 34.96 -4.36 22.34
CA SER A 18 36.35 -3.93 22.22
C SER A 18 36.50 -2.53 21.61
N ALA A 19 35.61 -2.12 20.70
CA ALA A 19 35.57 -0.78 20.12
C ALA A 19 35.06 0.27 21.12
N SER A 20 34.17 -0.14 22.04
CA SER A 20 33.62 0.73 23.09
C SER A 20 34.54 0.91 24.30
N GLY A 21 35.48 -0.02 24.53
CA GLY A 21 36.41 0.00 25.66
C GLY A 21 37.55 1.02 25.49
N GLY A 22 37.89 1.75 26.57
CA GLY A 22 38.90 2.81 26.58
C GLY A 22 40.36 2.38 26.36
N PHE A 23 40.65 1.09 26.17
CA PHE A 23 41.98 0.55 25.89
C PHE A 23 42.12 0.21 24.40
N SER A 24 42.33 1.21 23.54
CA SER A 24 42.69 0.96 22.13
C SER A 24 44.21 0.86 21.96
N LEU A 25 44.77 -0.32 22.23
CA LEU A 25 46.23 -0.54 22.14
C LEU A 25 46.71 -0.88 20.71
N PHE A 26 45.79 -1.28 19.82
CA PHE A 26 46.04 -1.55 18.39
C PHE A 26 44.78 -1.24 17.56
N GLY A 27 44.91 -0.51 16.45
CA GLY A 27 43.85 -0.16 15.49
C GLY A 27 43.03 1.10 15.83
N GLY A 28 42.51 1.77 14.80
CA GLY A 28 41.62 2.93 14.95
C GLY A 28 40.26 2.54 15.54
N ARG A 29 39.64 3.42 16.34
CA ARG A 29 38.34 3.13 16.97
C ARG A 29 37.23 2.94 15.94
N THR A 30 37.25 3.72 14.86
CA THR A 30 36.32 3.62 13.71
C THR A 30 36.43 2.26 13.02
N GLU A 31 37.64 1.81 12.67
CA GLU A 31 37.88 0.51 12.03
C GLU A 31 37.34 -0.66 12.85
N LYS A 32 37.38 -0.57 14.19
CA LYS A 32 36.82 -1.60 15.07
C LYS A 32 35.29 -1.64 15.02
N TYR A 33 34.65 -0.48 14.91
CA TYR A 33 33.19 -0.39 14.74
C TYR A 33 32.77 -0.89 13.36
N GLU A 34 33.49 -0.55 12.30
CA GLU A 34 33.27 -1.08 10.94
C GLU A 34 33.35 -2.61 10.93
N ASN A 35 34.43 -3.17 11.49
CA ASN A 35 34.60 -4.61 11.61
C ASN A 35 33.45 -5.27 12.42
N ALA A 36 32.97 -4.63 13.48
CA ALA A 36 31.83 -5.14 14.24
C ALA A 36 30.54 -5.15 13.40
N ALA A 37 30.28 -4.09 12.64
CA ALA A 37 29.12 -3.97 11.77
C ALA A 37 29.16 -5.00 10.61
N ASP A 38 30.34 -5.24 10.04
CA ASP A 38 30.57 -6.27 9.03
C ASP A 38 30.31 -7.67 9.58
N LEU A 39 30.79 -7.97 10.79
CA LEU A 39 30.56 -9.26 11.44
C LEU A 39 29.07 -9.48 11.74
N TYR A 40 28.33 -8.44 12.16
CA TYR A 40 26.88 -8.52 12.32
C TYR A 40 26.19 -8.79 10.98
N SER A 41 26.59 -8.12 9.91
CA SER A 41 26.03 -8.33 8.56
C SER A 41 26.31 -9.74 8.03
N GLN A 42 27.50 -10.28 8.29
CA GLN A 42 27.85 -11.67 7.98
C GLN A 42 27.00 -12.65 8.80
N ALA A 43 26.82 -12.40 10.10
CA ALA A 43 25.95 -13.21 10.96
C ALA A 43 24.50 -13.20 10.45
N ALA A 44 23.98 -12.01 10.09
CA ALA A 44 22.64 -11.84 9.55
C ALA A 44 22.42 -12.63 8.26
N ASN A 45 23.37 -12.56 7.33
CA ASN A 45 23.33 -13.35 6.10
C ASN A 45 23.41 -14.86 6.36
N ALA A 46 24.19 -15.29 7.35
CA ALA A 46 24.27 -16.70 7.75
C ALA A 46 22.97 -17.18 8.41
N PHE A 47 22.31 -16.37 9.26
CA PHE A 47 20.98 -16.65 9.79
C PHE A 47 19.92 -16.74 8.68
N ARG A 48 19.96 -15.78 7.73
CA ARG A 48 19.07 -15.78 6.55
C ARG A 48 19.23 -17.04 5.71
N ALA A 49 20.46 -17.51 5.48
CA ALA A 49 20.73 -18.75 4.77
C ALA A 49 20.15 -19.99 5.46
N GLN A 50 20.00 -19.94 6.79
CA GLN A 50 19.39 -20.99 7.61
C GLN A 50 17.89 -20.79 7.86
N LYS A 51 17.25 -19.81 7.18
CA LYS A 51 15.84 -19.43 7.35
C LYS A 51 15.47 -18.97 8.77
N MET A 52 16.46 -18.57 9.56
CA MET A 52 16.28 -17.95 10.87
C MET A 52 16.05 -16.45 10.68
N ASN A 53 14.87 -16.10 10.16
CA ASN A 53 14.58 -14.75 9.66
C ASN A 53 14.56 -13.69 10.77
N LYS A 54 14.02 -14.04 11.94
CA LYS A 54 13.97 -13.14 13.09
C LYS A 54 15.37 -12.77 13.58
N GLU A 55 16.21 -13.77 13.77
CA GLU A 55 17.59 -13.59 14.20
C GLU A 55 18.43 -12.86 13.14
N ALA A 56 18.17 -13.11 11.85
CA ALA A 56 18.78 -12.38 10.76
C ALA A 56 18.45 -10.88 10.82
N GLY A 57 17.16 -10.55 11.01
CA GLY A 57 16.71 -9.16 11.12
C GLY A 57 17.33 -8.46 12.33
N MET A 58 17.37 -9.13 13.48
CA MET A 58 17.96 -8.56 14.71
C MET A 58 19.46 -8.30 14.53
N ALA A 59 20.18 -9.17 13.83
CA ALA A 59 21.58 -8.97 13.50
C ALA A 59 21.80 -7.79 12.54
N PHE A 60 20.96 -7.61 11.52
CA PHE A 60 20.99 -6.43 10.66
C PHE A 60 20.70 -5.14 11.43
N GLU A 61 19.75 -5.14 12.37
CA GLU A 61 19.46 -3.97 13.21
C GLU A 61 20.62 -3.62 14.13
N LYS A 62 21.31 -4.62 14.70
CA LYS A 62 22.55 -4.39 15.45
C LYS A 62 23.61 -3.72 14.57
N ALA A 63 23.82 -4.21 13.34
CA ALA A 63 24.73 -3.57 12.39
C ALA A 63 24.32 -2.11 12.11
N ALA A 64 23.04 -1.87 11.79
CA ALA A 64 22.52 -0.53 11.53
C ALA A 64 22.68 0.44 12.72
N THR A 65 22.55 -0.07 13.95
CA THR A 65 22.77 0.71 15.17
C THR A 65 24.23 1.15 15.30
N VAL A 66 25.19 0.30 14.94
CA VAL A 66 26.62 0.66 14.94
C VAL A 66 26.90 1.75 13.93
N PHE A 67 26.39 1.62 12.70
CA PHE A 67 26.52 2.66 11.67
C PHE A 67 25.92 4.00 12.10
N THR A 68 24.75 3.98 12.74
CA THR A 68 24.06 5.19 13.19
C THR A 68 24.77 5.86 14.38
N THR A 69 25.14 5.09 15.41
CA THR A 69 25.57 5.63 16.70
C THR A 69 27.07 5.78 16.86
N ASN A 70 27.86 4.96 16.14
CA ASN A 70 29.32 4.91 16.32
C ASN A 70 30.10 5.41 15.11
N LEU A 71 29.59 5.18 13.89
CA LEU A 71 30.25 5.57 12.64
C LEU A 71 29.69 6.87 12.05
N ASN A 72 28.49 7.29 12.47
CA ASN A 72 27.78 8.44 11.92
C ASN A 72 27.53 8.32 10.40
N GLU A 73 27.19 7.10 9.96
CA GLU A 73 26.90 6.72 8.57
C GLU A 73 25.42 6.28 8.44
N PRO A 74 24.47 7.22 8.50
CA PRO A 74 23.04 6.90 8.53
C PRO A 74 22.53 6.32 7.20
N ASP A 75 23.23 6.56 6.08
CA ASP A 75 22.91 5.97 4.78
C ASP A 75 23.11 4.44 4.78
N ASP A 76 24.22 3.96 5.34
CA ASP A 76 24.51 2.53 5.45
C ASP A 76 23.60 1.86 6.47
N ALA A 77 23.29 2.55 7.57
CA ALA A 77 22.27 2.11 8.51
C ALA A 77 20.91 1.92 7.84
N ALA A 78 20.45 2.89 7.03
CA ALA A 78 19.19 2.80 6.30
C ALA A 78 19.18 1.62 5.33
N ASN A 79 20.27 1.39 4.58
CA ASN A 79 20.39 0.24 3.69
C ASN A 79 20.26 -1.09 4.46
N LEU A 80 20.92 -1.23 5.60
CA LEU A 80 20.82 -2.42 6.45
C LEU A 80 19.41 -2.62 7.04
N LEU A 81 18.72 -1.55 7.40
CA LEU A 81 17.32 -1.62 7.83
C LEU A 81 16.40 -2.10 6.70
N THR A 82 16.70 -1.77 5.44
CA THR A 82 15.95 -2.35 4.31
C THR A 82 16.24 -3.84 4.10
N GLU A 83 17.45 -4.32 4.41
CA GLU A 83 17.73 -5.77 4.44
C GLU A 83 17.04 -6.47 5.62
N ALA A 84 17.00 -5.83 6.79
CA ALA A 84 16.24 -6.31 7.95
C ALA A 84 14.74 -6.45 7.61
N PHE A 85 14.16 -5.45 6.94
CA PHE A 85 12.78 -5.51 6.45
C PHE A 85 12.54 -6.74 5.56
N LYS A 86 13.45 -7.05 4.62
CA LYS A 86 13.28 -8.18 3.69
C LYS A 86 13.23 -9.52 4.41
N VAL A 87 14.00 -9.68 5.50
CA VAL A 87 13.99 -10.92 6.27
C VAL A 87 12.80 -10.98 7.24
N TYR A 88 12.43 -9.87 7.87
CA TYR A 88 11.29 -9.83 8.80
C TYR A 88 9.93 -9.96 8.13
N ARG A 89 9.77 -9.49 6.87
CA ARG A 89 8.46 -9.30 6.19
C ARG A 89 7.45 -10.42 6.42
N LYS A 90 7.88 -11.69 6.40
CA LYS A 90 6.99 -12.86 6.52
C LYS A 90 6.87 -13.44 7.93
N THR A 91 7.85 -13.24 8.80
CA THR A 91 7.88 -13.89 10.13
C THR A 91 7.48 -12.93 11.24
N ASP A 92 7.85 -11.66 11.12
CA ASP A 92 7.67 -10.63 12.13
C ASP A 92 7.26 -9.31 11.42
N PRO A 93 6.03 -9.23 10.86
CA PRO A 93 5.62 -8.12 10.00
C PRO A 93 5.57 -6.77 10.72
N GLU A 94 5.27 -6.73 12.03
CA GLU A 94 5.34 -5.50 12.83
C GLU A 94 6.79 -4.99 12.98
N ASP A 95 7.76 -5.89 13.16
CA ASP A 95 9.18 -5.53 13.18
C ASP A 95 9.65 -5.05 11.80
N ALA A 96 9.20 -5.70 10.72
CA ALA A 96 9.45 -5.25 9.35
C ALA A 96 8.91 -3.82 9.11
N ALA A 97 7.70 -3.53 9.56
CA ALA A 97 7.10 -2.21 9.47
C ALA A 97 7.89 -1.16 10.27
N ARG A 98 8.33 -1.52 11.48
CA ARG A 98 9.13 -0.63 12.35
C ARG A 98 10.47 -0.26 11.73
N VAL A 99 11.26 -1.24 11.27
CA VAL A 99 12.58 -0.96 10.68
C VAL A 99 12.47 -0.16 9.38
N LEU A 100 11.44 -0.44 8.59
CA LEU A 100 11.21 0.28 7.33
C LEU A 100 10.80 1.73 7.57
N GLN A 101 9.98 2.03 8.60
CA GLN A 101 9.65 3.40 9.00
C GLN A 101 10.89 4.21 9.41
N ILE A 102 11.89 3.57 10.04
CA ILE A 102 13.16 4.24 10.35
C ILE A 102 13.90 4.59 9.05
N ALA A 103 14.01 3.64 8.12
CA ALA A 103 14.66 3.87 6.82
C ALA A 103 13.94 4.96 5.98
N ILE A 104 12.60 4.98 5.98
CA ILE A 104 11.79 5.99 5.29
C ILE A 104 12.08 7.39 5.83
N ARG A 105 12.10 7.56 7.16
CA ARG A 105 12.43 8.85 7.79
C ARG A 105 13.82 9.34 7.38
N HIS A 106 14.80 8.44 7.27
CA HIS A 106 16.13 8.78 6.78
C HIS A 106 16.09 9.29 5.34
N TYR A 107 15.46 8.56 4.42
CA TYR A 107 15.39 8.97 3.02
C TYR A 107 14.63 10.29 2.82
N ILE A 108 13.59 10.55 3.60
CA ILE A 108 12.89 11.86 3.61
C ILE A 108 13.85 12.97 4.06
N SER A 109 14.59 12.76 5.14
CA SER A 109 15.52 13.77 5.66
C SER A 109 16.62 14.15 4.66
N LYS A 110 16.97 13.21 3.77
CA LYS A 110 17.94 13.41 2.68
C LYS A 110 17.31 14.03 1.41
N GLY A 111 15.99 14.23 1.39
CA GLY A 111 15.26 14.70 0.20
C GLY A 111 15.08 13.63 -0.88
N ASN A 112 15.32 12.35 -0.59
CA ASN A 112 15.15 11.26 -1.55
C ASN A 112 13.71 10.72 -1.51
N PHE A 113 12.76 11.55 -1.97
CA PHE A 113 11.33 11.25 -1.93
C PHE A 113 10.94 10.02 -2.76
N ARG A 114 11.59 9.79 -3.90
CA ARG A 114 11.30 8.61 -4.74
C ARG A 114 11.63 7.29 -4.04
N ARG A 115 12.78 7.20 -3.35
CA ARG A 115 13.11 6.01 -2.54
C ARG A 115 12.20 5.90 -1.34
N ALA A 116 11.93 7.01 -0.65
CA ALA A 116 10.97 7.04 0.45
C ALA A 116 9.59 6.52 0.03
N ALA A 117 9.08 6.94 -1.13
CA ALA A 117 7.80 6.50 -1.70
C ALA A 117 7.78 5.01 -2.01
N THR A 118 8.87 4.48 -2.57
CA THR A 118 9.02 3.04 -2.82
C THR A 118 8.98 2.24 -1.51
N HIS A 119 9.65 2.71 -0.46
CA HIS A 119 9.59 2.04 0.84
C HIS A 119 8.24 2.24 1.54
N GLN A 120 7.59 3.38 1.34
CA GLN A 120 6.23 3.65 1.84
C GLN A 120 5.20 2.73 1.18
N GLN A 121 5.32 2.44 -0.12
CA GLN A 121 4.53 1.39 -0.77
C GLN A 121 4.74 0.03 -0.09
N ASN A 122 5.99 -0.37 0.13
CA ASN A 122 6.29 -1.63 0.81
C ASN A 122 5.71 -1.68 2.23
N LEU A 123 5.70 -0.55 2.94
CA LEU A 123 5.08 -0.43 4.25
C LEU A 123 3.56 -0.64 4.17
N ALA A 124 2.92 -0.01 3.19
CA ALA A 124 1.49 -0.16 2.95
C ALA A 124 1.11 -1.60 2.60
N GLU A 125 1.91 -2.28 1.76
CA GLU A 125 1.72 -3.70 1.42
C GLU A 125 1.83 -4.61 2.66
N ILE A 126 2.73 -4.33 3.61
CA ILE A 126 2.80 -5.09 4.86
C ILE A 126 1.55 -4.88 5.70
N TYR A 127 1.08 -3.64 5.83
CA TYR A 127 -0.14 -3.35 6.57
C TYR A 127 -1.36 -4.04 5.95
N GLU A 128 -1.51 -3.99 4.63
CA GLU A 128 -2.64 -4.61 3.91
C GLU A 128 -2.59 -6.14 3.95
N VAL A 129 -1.45 -6.74 3.62
CA VAL A 129 -1.36 -8.18 3.32
C VAL A 129 -0.94 -9.02 4.53
N GLU A 130 0.07 -8.59 5.27
CA GLU A 130 0.69 -9.42 6.32
C GLU A 130 0.06 -9.14 7.70
N ILE A 131 -0.28 -7.88 7.97
CA ILE A 131 -0.87 -7.46 9.26
C ILE A 131 -2.41 -7.45 9.18
N GLY A 132 -2.98 -7.10 8.03
CA GLY A 132 -4.43 -6.95 7.84
C GLY A 132 -4.99 -5.67 8.45
N ASP A 133 -4.16 -4.64 8.64
CA ASP A 133 -4.57 -3.33 9.11
C ASP A 133 -4.83 -2.38 7.92
N GLU A 134 -6.07 -2.41 7.43
CA GLU A 134 -6.50 -1.60 6.29
C GLU A 134 -6.40 -0.09 6.57
N GLY A 135 -6.52 0.34 7.84
CA GLY A 135 -6.44 1.75 8.22
C GLY A 135 -5.03 2.29 8.04
N ARG A 136 -4.03 1.61 8.63
CA ARG A 136 -2.61 1.97 8.44
C ARG A 136 -2.18 1.81 6.98
N ALA A 137 -2.70 0.80 6.28
CA ALA A 137 -2.41 0.60 4.85
C ALA A 137 -2.89 1.77 4.00
N LEU A 138 -4.13 2.24 4.22
CA LEU A 138 -4.72 3.37 3.49
C LEU A 138 -3.87 4.63 3.64
N GLU A 139 -3.55 5.02 4.87
CA GLU A 139 -2.70 6.19 5.13
C GLU A 139 -1.30 6.05 4.51
N ALA A 140 -0.76 4.83 4.49
CA ALA A 140 0.54 4.57 3.92
C ALA A 140 0.52 4.67 2.39
N TYR A 141 -0.49 4.10 1.72
CA TYR A 141 -0.67 4.21 0.28
C TYR A 141 -0.92 5.65 -0.17
N GLU A 142 -1.68 6.42 0.59
CA GLU A 142 -1.96 7.84 0.32
C GLU A 142 -0.68 8.67 0.34
N LYS A 143 0.13 8.54 1.40
CA LYS A 143 1.45 9.20 1.48
C LYS A 143 2.40 8.77 0.35
N ALA A 144 2.39 7.50 -0.03
CA ALA A 144 3.20 7.02 -1.15
C ALA A 144 2.76 7.67 -2.47
N ALA A 145 1.45 7.80 -2.70
CA ALA A 145 0.90 8.45 -3.89
C ALA A 145 1.30 9.93 -3.96
N GLU A 146 1.17 10.66 -2.86
CA GLU A 146 1.57 12.07 -2.75
C GLU A 146 3.06 12.29 -3.08
N TRP A 147 3.94 11.43 -2.54
CA TRP A 147 5.37 11.54 -2.82
C TRP A 147 5.73 11.17 -4.26
N PHE A 148 5.07 10.17 -4.85
CA PHE A 148 5.26 9.85 -6.27
C PHE A 148 4.76 10.97 -7.19
N GLU A 149 3.65 11.60 -6.83
CA GLU A 149 3.11 12.74 -7.56
C GLU A 149 4.06 13.95 -7.49
N GLY A 150 4.59 14.26 -6.30
CA GLY A 150 5.61 15.30 -6.12
C GLY A 150 6.91 15.05 -6.89
N ASP A 151 7.25 13.77 -7.15
CA ASP A 151 8.39 13.36 -7.99
C ASP A 151 8.06 13.31 -9.50
N ASN A 152 6.90 13.85 -9.93
CA ASN A 152 6.39 13.79 -11.31
C ASN A 152 6.23 12.36 -11.85
N ALA A 153 6.03 11.37 -10.98
CA ALA A 153 5.80 9.98 -11.34
C ALA A 153 4.30 9.63 -11.33
N GLU A 154 3.52 10.31 -12.18
CA GLU A 154 2.05 10.24 -12.21
C GLU A 154 1.50 8.82 -12.36
N ALA A 155 2.09 7.99 -13.22
CA ALA A 155 1.65 6.59 -13.39
C ALA A 155 1.80 5.77 -12.09
N LEU A 156 2.86 6.03 -11.30
CA LEU A 156 3.04 5.39 -10.01
C LEU A 156 2.06 5.97 -8.98
N ALA A 157 1.87 7.29 -8.95
CA ALA A 157 0.89 7.92 -8.06
C ALA A 157 -0.53 7.37 -8.31
N ASN A 158 -0.97 7.30 -9.56
CA ASN A 158 -2.28 6.78 -9.96
C ASN A 158 -2.49 5.34 -9.50
N LYS A 159 -1.48 4.48 -9.61
CA LYS A 159 -1.55 3.10 -9.09
C LYS A 159 -1.88 3.07 -7.59
N HIS A 160 -1.29 3.97 -6.81
CA HIS A 160 -1.48 4.01 -5.35
C HIS A 160 -2.79 4.71 -4.97
N TYR A 161 -3.19 5.78 -5.67
CA TYR A 161 -4.50 6.39 -5.48
C TYR A 161 -5.66 5.43 -5.76
N LEU A 162 -5.55 4.55 -6.76
CA LEU A 162 -6.55 3.51 -6.99
C LEU A 162 -6.63 2.53 -5.82
N LYS A 163 -5.49 2.18 -5.21
CA LYS A 163 -5.46 1.34 -4.00
C LYS A 163 -6.07 2.02 -2.79
N VAL A 164 -5.80 3.31 -2.60
CA VAL A 164 -6.48 4.13 -1.57
C VAL A 164 -7.99 4.13 -1.82
N ALA A 165 -8.42 4.32 -3.06
CA ALA A 165 -9.83 4.33 -3.42
C ALA A 165 -10.52 2.97 -3.17
N ASP A 166 -9.85 1.87 -3.51
CA ASP A 166 -10.34 0.50 -3.25
C ASP A 166 -10.54 0.28 -1.74
N LEU A 167 -9.53 0.58 -0.93
CA LEU A 167 -9.56 0.40 0.53
C LEU A 167 -10.56 1.34 1.22
N ALA A 168 -10.63 2.61 0.79
CA ALA A 168 -11.55 3.59 1.34
C ALA A 168 -13.02 3.16 1.16
N ALA A 169 -13.38 2.67 -0.03
CA ALA A 169 -14.72 2.14 -0.27
C ALA A 169 -15.04 0.92 0.60
N LEU A 170 -14.09 0.00 0.77
CA LEU A 170 -14.28 -1.16 1.65
C LEU A 170 -14.51 -0.74 3.10
N LYS A 171 -13.82 0.30 3.57
CA LYS A 171 -14.04 0.91 4.90
C LYS A 171 -15.35 1.69 5.01
N GLY A 172 -16.01 2.00 3.90
CA GLY A 172 -17.25 2.78 3.84
C GLY A 172 -17.06 4.28 3.62
N ASP A 173 -15.82 4.74 3.40
CA ASP A 173 -15.53 6.13 3.00
C ASP A 173 -15.67 6.27 1.48
N TYR A 174 -16.94 6.32 1.03
CA TYR A 174 -17.26 6.40 -0.39
C TYR A 174 -16.84 7.73 -1.00
N TYR A 175 -16.88 8.84 -0.25
CA TYR A 175 -16.52 10.17 -0.74
C TYR A 175 -15.04 10.24 -1.12
N LYS A 176 -14.13 9.76 -0.25
CA LYS A 176 -12.70 9.68 -0.57
C LYS A 176 -12.44 8.76 -1.76
N SER A 177 -13.16 7.63 -1.84
CA SER A 177 -13.04 6.69 -2.96
C SER A 177 -13.41 7.33 -4.30
N ILE A 178 -14.55 8.03 -4.36
CA ILE A 178 -15.04 8.74 -5.55
C ILE A 178 -14.01 9.77 -6.01
N GLU A 179 -13.51 10.61 -5.09
CA GLU A 179 -12.54 11.67 -5.40
C GLU A 179 -11.30 11.10 -6.11
N HIS A 180 -10.72 10.03 -5.56
CA HIS A 180 -9.52 9.41 -6.12
C HIS A 180 -9.81 8.72 -7.46
N TYR A 181 -10.93 8.00 -7.61
CA TYR A 181 -11.28 7.38 -8.90
C TYR A 181 -11.49 8.41 -10.00
N GLU A 182 -12.23 9.48 -9.72
CA GLU A 182 -12.46 10.53 -10.71
C GLU A 182 -11.18 11.28 -11.08
N ARG A 183 -10.31 11.52 -10.09
CA ARG A 183 -9.00 12.16 -10.32
C ARG A 183 -8.13 11.30 -11.23
N VAL A 184 -8.03 9.99 -10.98
CA VAL A 184 -7.26 9.06 -11.81
C VAL A 184 -7.90 8.89 -13.18
N ALA A 185 -9.23 8.89 -13.28
CA ALA A 185 -9.94 8.86 -14.55
C ALA A 185 -9.65 10.10 -15.42
N LYS A 186 -9.72 11.29 -14.84
CA LYS A 186 -9.44 12.58 -15.52
C LYS A 186 -8.00 12.67 -16.03
N SER A 187 -7.02 12.19 -15.25
CA SER A 187 -5.62 12.14 -15.72
C SER A 187 -5.39 11.08 -16.80
N SER A 188 -6.09 9.95 -16.71
CA SER A 188 -5.91 8.81 -17.62
C SER A 188 -6.64 8.94 -18.96
N ILE A 189 -7.63 9.82 -19.07
CA ILE A 189 -8.49 9.94 -20.27
C ILE A 189 -7.72 10.38 -21.53
N ASN A 190 -6.70 11.21 -21.34
CA ASN A 190 -5.85 11.73 -22.43
C ASN A 190 -4.71 10.76 -22.77
N ASN A 191 -4.55 9.67 -22.01
CA ASN A 191 -3.51 8.68 -22.23
C ASN A 191 -4.08 7.47 -22.98
N ASN A 192 -3.71 7.34 -24.25
CA ASN A 192 -4.17 6.24 -25.13
C ASN A 192 -3.91 4.83 -24.56
N LEU A 193 -2.90 4.65 -23.70
CA LEU A 193 -2.62 3.36 -23.06
C LEU A 193 -3.58 3.06 -21.90
N MET A 194 -4.02 4.10 -21.17
CA MET A 194 -4.87 3.95 -19.98
C MET A 194 -6.35 4.15 -20.28
N LYS A 195 -6.71 4.66 -21.47
CA LYS A 195 -8.09 4.90 -21.91
C LYS A 195 -9.02 3.70 -21.69
N TYR A 196 -8.54 2.48 -21.92
CA TYR A 196 -9.35 1.27 -21.71
C TYR A 196 -9.69 0.98 -20.24
N SER A 197 -8.89 1.48 -19.30
CA SER A 197 -9.12 1.32 -17.86
C SER A 197 -10.03 2.39 -17.28
N VAL A 198 -10.21 3.52 -17.97
CA VAL A 198 -11.03 4.65 -17.51
C VAL A 198 -12.48 4.25 -17.25
N LYS A 199 -13.05 3.38 -18.09
CA LYS A 199 -14.41 2.85 -17.90
C LYS A 199 -14.58 2.07 -16.59
N ASP A 200 -13.54 1.36 -16.13
CA ASP A 200 -13.57 0.65 -14.85
C ASP A 200 -13.52 1.65 -13.69
N TYR A 201 -12.73 2.72 -13.81
CA TYR A 201 -12.68 3.78 -12.80
C TYR A 201 -14.03 4.51 -12.67
N PHE A 202 -14.69 4.82 -13.79
CA PHE A 202 -16.04 5.39 -13.77
C PHE A 202 -17.08 4.42 -13.20
N LEU A 203 -16.99 3.13 -13.54
CA LEU A 203 -17.84 2.10 -12.93
C LEU A 203 -17.67 2.07 -11.41
N LYS A 204 -16.43 2.01 -10.93
CA LYS A 204 -16.14 1.97 -9.50
C LYS A 204 -16.59 3.24 -8.78
N ALA A 205 -16.33 4.43 -9.35
CA ALA A 205 -16.83 5.70 -8.80
C ALA A 205 -18.37 5.75 -8.76
N GLY A 206 -19.03 5.31 -9.83
CA GLY A 206 -20.49 5.22 -9.90
C GLY A 206 -21.09 4.26 -8.88
N ILE A 207 -20.45 3.10 -8.64
CA ILE A 207 -20.87 2.17 -7.58
C ILE A 207 -20.73 2.82 -6.19
N CYS A 208 -19.65 3.58 -5.94
CA CYS A 208 -19.50 4.33 -4.69
C CYS A 208 -20.56 5.43 -4.52
N HIS A 209 -20.94 6.11 -5.60
CA HIS A 209 -22.05 7.09 -5.58
C HIS A 209 -23.40 6.44 -5.24
N LEU A 210 -23.68 5.26 -5.79
CA LEU A 210 -24.86 4.48 -5.43
C LEU A 210 -24.80 4.07 -3.96
N ALA A 211 -23.64 3.66 -3.46
CA ALA A 211 -23.43 3.25 -2.08
C ALA A 211 -23.53 4.39 -1.06
N SER A 212 -23.39 5.65 -1.49
CA SER A 212 -23.64 6.82 -0.63
C SER A 212 -25.11 7.20 -0.50
N ASN A 213 -26.04 6.44 -1.13
CA ASN A 213 -27.49 6.71 -1.13
C ASN A 213 -27.88 8.13 -1.60
N ASP A 214 -27.05 8.77 -2.44
CA ASP A 214 -27.32 10.09 -3.03
C ASP A 214 -27.56 9.95 -4.53
N LEU A 215 -28.83 9.74 -4.90
CA LEU A 215 -29.24 9.59 -6.29
C LEU A 215 -29.03 10.86 -7.12
N VAL A 216 -29.08 12.04 -6.49
CA VAL A 216 -28.86 13.31 -7.20
C VAL A 216 -27.40 13.44 -7.59
N ALA A 217 -26.49 13.16 -6.64
CA ALA A 217 -25.05 13.13 -6.92
C ALA A 217 -24.70 12.03 -7.94
N THR A 218 -25.30 10.85 -7.82
CA THR A 218 -25.12 9.74 -8.76
C THR A 218 -25.49 10.14 -10.19
N ASN A 219 -26.69 10.67 -10.39
CA ASN A 219 -27.16 11.08 -11.71
C ASN A 219 -26.32 12.22 -12.30
N ARG A 220 -25.89 13.18 -11.47
CA ARG A 220 -24.98 14.25 -11.89
C ARG A 220 -23.62 13.70 -12.30
N ALA A 221 -23.05 12.77 -11.53
CA ALA A 221 -21.79 12.12 -11.86
C ALA A 221 -21.88 11.34 -13.18
N LEU A 222 -22.98 10.61 -13.41
CA LEU A 222 -23.21 9.90 -14.67
C LEU A 222 -23.23 10.83 -15.88
N GLN A 223 -23.88 12.00 -15.78
CA GLN A 223 -23.83 12.98 -16.87
C GLN A 223 -22.42 13.51 -17.08
N ASN A 224 -21.70 13.86 -16.02
CA ASN A 224 -20.31 14.30 -16.12
C ASN A 224 -19.41 13.24 -16.78
N TYR A 225 -19.59 11.95 -16.50
CA TYR A 225 -18.80 10.88 -17.11
C TYR A 225 -19.07 10.75 -18.61
N ARG A 226 -20.31 10.96 -19.04
CA ARG A 226 -20.68 10.99 -20.47
C ARG A 226 -20.02 12.17 -21.19
N ASP A 227 -20.01 13.33 -20.54
CA ASP A 227 -19.40 14.55 -21.11
C ASP A 227 -17.87 14.44 -21.18
N LEU A 228 -17.24 13.76 -20.22
CA LEU A 228 -15.80 13.51 -20.21
C LEU A 228 -15.39 12.52 -21.30
N ASP A 229 -16.10 11.39 -21.43
CA ASP A 229 -15.84 10.38 -22.45
C ASP A 229 -17.13 9.98 -23.18
N ASN A 230 -17.34 10.55 -24.37
CA ASN A 230 -18.47 10.17 -25.23
C ASN A 230 -18.53 8.66 -25.52
N SER A 231 -17.38 7.98 -25.56
CA SER A 231 -17.36 6.53 -25.83
C SER A 231 -17.88 5.69 -24.66
N PHE A 232 -17.86 6.25 -23.44
CA PHE A 232 -18.36 5.57 -22.24
C PHE A 232 -19.85 5.22 -22.36
N THR A 233 -20.65 6.04 -23.03
CA THR A 233 -22.10 5.79 -23.27
C THR A 233 -22.40 4.46 -23.95
N THR A 234 -21.45 3.94 -24.74
CA THR A 234 -21.61 2.67 -25.47
C THR A 234 -21.08 1.46 -24.70
N THR A 235 -20.50 1.68 -23.52
CA THR A 235 -19.87 0.64 -22.71
C THR A 235 -20.89 -0.09 -21.84
N ARG A 236 -20.59 -1.34 -21.49
CA ARG A 236 -21.44 -2.14 -20.60
C ARG A 236 -21.44 -1.58 -19.19
N GLU A 237 -20.32 -1.01 -18.79
CA GLU A 237 -20.09 -0.33 -17.51
C GLU A 237 -21.07 0.82 -17.33
N HIS A 238 -21.24 1.67 -18.36
CA HIS A 238 -22.20 2.75 -18.33
C HIS A 238 -23.65 2.25 -18.30
N MET A 239 -24.01 1.31 -19.17
CA MET A 239 -25.36 0.72 -19.19
C MET A 239 -25.72 0.11 -17.84
N LEU A 240 -24.79 -0.62 -17.22
CA LEU A 240 -24.98 -1.18 -15.89
C LEU A 240 -25.27 -0.08 -14.86
N LEU A 241 -24.46 0.99 -14.79
CA LEU A 241 -24.68 2.05 -13.81
C LEU A 241 -26.05 2.72 -13.96
N VAL A 242 -26.52 2.93 -15.19
CA VAL A 242 -27.85 3.49 -15.45
C VAL A 242 -28.94 2.54 -14.96
N ASP A 243 -28.84 1.25 -15.31
CA ASP A 243 -29.79 0.23 -14.88
C ASP A 243 -29.84 0.11 -13.35
N LEU A 244 -28.69 0.13 -12.67
CA LEU A 244 -28.60 0.07 -11.21
C LEU A 244 -29.16 1.34 -10.55
N ALA A 245 -28.86 2.52 -11.08
CA ALA A 245 -29.40 3.78 -10.57
C ALA A 245 -30.93 3.81 -10.66
N GLN A 246 -31.49 3.33 -11.77
CA GLN A 246 -32.93 3.22 -11.95
C GLN A 246 -33.56 2.21 -10.98
N ALA A 247 -32.93 1.05 -10.77
CA ALA A 247 -33.43 0.06 -9.81
C ALA A 247 -33.42 0.60 -8.36
N VAL A 248 -32.37 1.35 -7.98
CA VAL A 248 -32.30 2.04 -6.67
C VAL A 248 -33.39 3.11 -6.56
N GLU A 249 -33.62 3.92 -7.60
CA GLU A 249 -34.67 4.94 -7.62
C GLU A 249 -36.09 4.34 -7.47
N GLN A 250 -36.30 3.15 -8.03
CA GLN A 250 -37.58 2.42 -7.96
C GLN A 250 -37.74 1.59 -6.68
N GLY A 251 -36.69 1.44 -5.87
CA GLY A 251 -36.71 0.56 -4.71
C GLY A 251 -36.77 -0.93 -5.06
N ASP A 252 -36.32 -1.32 -6.25
CA ASP A 252 -36.49 -2.68 -6.80
C ASP A 252 -35.18 -3.49 -6.67
N ALA A 253 -35.03 -4.20 -5.55
CA ALA A 253 -33.88 -5.04 -5.28
C ALA A 253 -33.79 -6.30 -6.17
N GLU A 254 -34.92 -6.76 -6.72
CA GLU A 254 -34.97 -7.91 -7.63
C GLU A 254 -34.39 -7.52 -8.99
N SER A 255 -34.87 -6.41 -9.56
CA SER A 255 -34.33 -5.82 -10.79
C SER A 255 -32.83 -5.49 -10.64
N PHE A 256 -32.42 -4.94 -9.49
CA PHE A 256 -31.00 -4.70 -9.21
C PHE A 256 -30.16 -6.00 -9.30
N GLY A 257 -30.65 -7.09 -8.70
CA GLY A 257 -30.00 -8.40 -8.74
C GLY A 257 -29.93 -9.00 -10.15
N ASP A 258 -31.02 -8.92 -10.91
CA ASP A 258 -31.10 -9.44 -12.28
C ASP A 258 -30.12 -8.75 -13.23
N LYS A 259 -30.00 -7.42 -13.12
CA LYS A 259 -29.07 -6.63 -13.92
C LYS A 259 -27.61 -6.96 -13.60
N LEU A 260 -27.29 -7.17 -12.32
CA LEU A 260 -25.96 -7.66 -11.92
C LEU A 260 -25.66 -9.05 -12.47
N PHE A 261 -26.62 -9.97 -12.43
CA PHE A 261 -26.46 -11.31 -12.97
C PHE A 261 -26.20 -11.29 -14.48
N GLN A 262 -26.97 -10.51 -15.24
CA GLN A 262 -26.78 -10.33 -16.69
C GLN A 262 -25.40 -9.75 -17.01
N TYR A 263 -24.95 -8.77 -16.23
CA TYR A 263 -23.62 -8.21 -16.39
C TYR A 263 -22.52 -9.23 -16.07
N ASP A 264 -22.63 -9.97 -14.96
CA ASP A 264 -21.61 -10.95 -14.53
C ASP A 264 -21.42 -12.11 -15.53
N GLN A 265 -22.46 -12.47 -16.29
CA GLN A 265 -22.34 -13.46 -17.37
C GLN A 265 -21.37 -13.02 -18.47
N LEU A 266 -21.31 -11.72 -18.74
CA LEU A 266 -20.54 -11.14 -19.84
C LEU A 266 -19.22 -10.50 -19.39
N SER A 267 -19.20 -9.95 -18.18
CA SER A 267 -18.13 -9.20 -17.56
C SER A 267 -18.08 -9.57 -16.08
N LYS A 268 -17.16 -10.46 -15.70
CA LYS A 268 -17.10 -10.99 -14.34
C LYS A 268 -16.88 -9.90 -13.29
N LEU A 269 -17.74 -9.89 -12.27
CA LEU A 269 -17.62 -9.01 -11.13
C LEU A 269 -16.49 -9.49 -10.22
N ASP A 270 -15.54 -8.58 -9.94
CA ASP A 270 -14.50 -8.86 -8.97
C ASP A 270 -15.03 -8.80 -7.53
N LYS A 271 -14.19 -9.23 -6.57
CA LYS A 271 -14.54 -9.25 -5.15
C LYS A 271 -14.90 -7.87 -4.61
N TRP A 272 -14.23 -6.82 -5.08
CA TRP A 272 -14.47 -5.45 -4.61
C TRP A 272 -15.84 -4.96 -5.07
N LYS A 273 -16.16 -5.10 -6.37
CA LYS A 273 -17.47 -4.72 -6.93
C LYS A 273 -18.59 -5.47 -6.23
N THR A 274 -18.43 -6.77 -6.05
CA THR A 274 -19.41 -7.62 -5.36
C THR A 274 -19.67 -7.14 -3.92
N ALA A 275 -18.62 -6.82 -3.17
CA ALA A 275 -18.74 -6.36 -1.79
C ALA A 275 -19.52 -5.04 -1.67
N ILE A 276 -19.21 -4.05 -2.52
CA ILE A 276 -19.89 -2.75 -2.45
C ILE A 276 -21.31 -2.83 -3.02
N LEU A 277 -21.51 -3.54 -4.13
CA LEU A 277 -22.84 -3.72 -4.73
C LEU A 277 -23.80 -4.47 -3.81
N LEU A 278 -23.32 -5.42 -3.00
CA LEU A 278 -24.14 -6.06 -1.98
C LEU A 278 -24.59 -5.06 -0.91
N ARG A 279 -23.74 -4.10 -0.52
CA ARG A 279 -24.14 -3.03 0.41
C ARG A 279 -25.22 -2.14 -0.18
N VAL A 280 -25.10 -1.79 -1.47
CA VAL A 280 -26.13 -1.03 -2.21
C VAL A 280 -27.43 -1.83 -2.27
N LYS A 281 -27.37 -3.13 -2.59
CA LYS A 281 -28.57 -3.96 -2.66
C LYS A 281 -29.30 -4.00 -1.30
N ASN A 282 -28.56 -4.21 -0.22
CA ASN A 282 -29.14 -4.27 1.11
C ASN A 282 -29.79 -2.93 1.51
N SER A 283 -29.22 -1.78 1.11
CA SER A 283 -29.83 -0.47 1.39
C SER A 283 -31.14 -0.21 0.63
N ILE A 284 -31.42 -0.96 -0.45
CA ILE A 284 -32.70 -0.95 -1.17
C ILE A 284 -33.76 -1.82 -0.45
N GLU A 285 -33.34 -2.89 0.24
CA GLU A 285 -34.23 -3.81 0.96
C GLU A 285 -34.64 -3.27 2.35
N GLU A 286 -33.79 -2.49 3.00
CA GLU A 286 -34.03 -1.86 4.31
C GLU A 286 -35.00 -0.65 4.42
N PRO A 287 -35.48 0.07 3.37
CA PRO A 287 -36.38 1.22 3.51
C PRO A 287 -37.79 0.88 4.06
N GLY A 288 -38.08 -0.39 4.37
CA GLY A 288 -39.39 -0.89 4.77
C GLY A 288 -39.63 -1.11 6.28
N GLU A 289 -38.62 -1.01 7.15
CA GLU A 289 -38.78 -1.38 8.58
C GLU A 289 -38.89 -0.21 9.57
N ASP A 290 -38.64 1.05 9.16
CA ASP A 290 -38.63 2.21 10.09
C ASP A 290 -39.97 3.00 10.17
N PHE A 291 -41.06 2.44 9.65
CA PHE A 291 -42.42 2.96 9.90
C PHE A 291 -43.34 1.84 10.38
N SER A 292 -43.23 1.48 11.67
CA SER A 292 -44.21 0.70 12.42
C SER A 292 -44.25 1.11 13.88
#